data_AF-A0A2A5V316-F1
#
_entry.id   AF-A0A2A5V316-F1
#
_cell.length_a   1.000
_cell.length_b   1.000
_cell.length_c   1.000
_cell.angle_alpha   90.00
_cell.angle_beta   90.00
_cell.angle_gamma   90.00
#
_symmetry.space_group_name_H-M   'P 1'
#
loop_
_entity.id
_entity.type
_entity.pdbx_description
1 polymer ?
#
loop_
_entity_poly.entity_id
_entity_poly.type
_entity_poly.pdbx_seq_one_letter_code
_entity_poly.pdbx_strand_id
1 'polypeptide(L)'
;PLAIARDVKRLYDKLLCLRSNLSIDKFLVDNSDLRHVVRRVFIIEKFPYSEIQDNTISEKIVPIDMLRLKLSFFGALKFDPRSDKWLRICMFQGAPLANNLKDLDEQWVYKTYSEL
;
A
#
# COMPACT_ATOMS: atom_id res chain seq x y z
N PRO A 1 -14.02 -2.33 0.21
CA PRO A 1 -14.30 -0.89 0.41
C PRO A 1 -13.06 -0.03 0.09
N LEU A 2 -13.19 0.96 -0.81
CA LEU A 2 -12.11 1.87 -1.21
C LEU A 2 -11.88 3.00 -0.18
N ALA A 3 -12.89 3.34 0.62
CA ALA A 3 -12.86 4.46 1.55
C ALA A 3 -12.12 4.18 2.89
N ILE A 4 -10.95 3.52 2.84
CA ILE A 4 -10.23 3.01 4.01
C ILE A 4 -9.91 4.13 5.00
N ALA A 5 -9.28 5.20 4.53
CA ALA A 5 -8.88 6.34 5.37
C ALA A 5 -10.09 6.98 6.08
N ARG A 6 -11.22 7.12 5.38
CA ARG A 6 -12.47 7.63 5.96
C ARG A 6 -13.01 6.69 7.03
N ASP A 7 -13.03 5.39 6.76
CA ASP A 7 -13.59 4.40 7.69
C ASP A 7 -12.71 4.28 8.95
N VAL A 8 -11.38 4.35 8.80
CA VAL A 8 -10.42 4.44 9.93
C VAL A 8 -10.61 5.74 10.72
N LYS A 9 -10.82 6.88 10.04
CA LYS A 9 -11.10 8.16 10.72
C LYS A 9 -12.37 8.09 11.55
N ARG A 10 -13.45 7.51 11.02
CA ARG A 10 -14.71 7.29 11.77
C ARG A 10 -14.51 6.38 12.99
N LEU A 11 -13.71 5.32 12.85
CA LEU A 11 -13.33 4.47 13.99
C LEU A 11 -12.56 5.28 15.04
N TYR A 12 -11.56 6.04 14.63
CA TYR A 12 -10.76 6.89 15.52
C TYR A 12 -11.61 7.89 16.30
N ASP A 13 -12.52 8.60 15.62
CA ASP A 13 -13.40 9.59 16.26
C ASP A 13 -14.36 8.93 17.27
N LYS A 14 -14.86 7.72 17.00
CA LYS A 14 -15.65 6.96 17.97
C LYS A 14 -14.83 6.53 19.19
N LEU A 15 -13.57 6.13 18.98
CA LEU A 15 -12.68 5.70 20.07
C LEU A 15 -12.31 6.86 20.99
N LEU A 16 -12.19 8.09 20.48
CA LEU A 16 -11.92 9.29 21.29
C LEU A 16 -13.00 9.58 22.35
N CYS A 17 -14.25 9.21 22.07
CA CYS A 17 -15.37 9.42 22.99
C CYS A 17 -15.50 8.32 24.06
N LEU A 18 -14.69 7.26 24.00
CA LEU A 18 -14.78 6.11 24.87
C LEU A 18 -13.72 6.13 25.99
N ARG A 19 -14.06 5.52 27.13
CA ARG A 19 -13.11 5.34 28.24
C ARG A 19 -11.97 4.41 27.81
N SER A 20 -10.74 4.73 28.23
CA SER A 20 -9.49 4.07 27.82
C SER A 20 -9.35 2.58 28.18
N ASN A 21 -10.26 2.02 28.99
CA ASN A 21 -10.15 0.66 29.52
C ASN A 21 -11.20 -0.32 28.94
N LEU A 22 -11.91 0.07 27.87
CA LEU A 22 -12.87 -0.83 27.21
C LEU A 22 -12.12 -1.83 26.32
N SER A 23 -12.41 -3.12 26.48
CA SER A 23 -11.85 -4.16 25.63
C SER A 23 -12.54 -4.17 24.25
N ILE A 24 -11.81 -4.62 23.22
CA ILE A 24 -12.25 -4.53 21.82
C ILE A 24 -13.47 -5.42 21.54
N ASP A 25 -13.57 -6.57 22.21
CA ASP A 25 -14.75 -7.43 22.15
C ASP A 25 -16.00 -6.68 22.62
N LYS A 26 -15.94 -6.01 23.77
CA LYS A 26 -17.05 -5.20 24.31
C LYS A 26 -17.39 -4.03 23.41
N PHE A 27 -16.39 -3.35 22.86
CA PHE A 27 -16.59 -2.27 21.89
C PHE A 27 -17.34 -2.75 20.63
N LEU A 28 -16.98 -3.93 20.11
CA LEU A 28 -17.55 -4.48 18.88
C LEU A 28 -18.94 -5.10 19.05
N VAL A 29 -19.40 -5.38 20.28
CA VAL A 29 -20.79 -5.78 20.54
C VAL A 29 -21.75 -4.67 20.10
N ASP A 30 -21.46 -3.42 20.46
CA ASP A 30 -22.29 -2.26 20.13
C ASP A 30 -21.92 -1.59 18.79
N ASN A 31 -20.79 -1.98 18.18
CA ASN A 31 -20.25 -1.39 16.94
C ASN A 31 -19.83 -2.47 15.93
N SER A 32 -20.72 -3.44 15.67
CA SER A 32 -20.44 -4.59 14.80
C SER A 32 -20.08 -4.19 13.36
N ASP A 33 -20.57 -3.03 12.89
CA ASP A 33 -20.25 -2.42 11.59
C ASP A 33 -18.76 -2.07 11.44
N LEU A 34 -18.06 -1.80 12.54
CA LEU A 34 -16.65 -1.43 12.55
C LEU A 34 -15.69 -2.62 12.57
N ARG A 35 -16.19 -3.86 12.69
CA ARG A 35 -15.38 -5.08 12.79
C ARG A 35 -14.35 -5.19 11.67
N HIS A 36 -14.73 -4.86 10.44
CA HIS A 36 -13.83 -4.93 9.30
C HIS A 36 -12.69 -3.91 9.38
N VAL A 37 -12.97 -2.69 9.84
CA VAL A 37 -11.97 -1.63 9.98
C VAL A 37 -11.01 -1.96 11.12
N VAL A 38 -11.53 -2.41 12.27
CA VAL A 38 -10.73 -2.85 13.42
C VAL A 38 -9.76 -3.96 13.00
N ARG A 39 -10.25 -4.98 12.28
CA ARG A 39 -9.39 -6.05 11.75
C ARG A 39 -8.26 -5.52 10.88
N ARG A 40 -8.52 -4.52 10.05
CA ARG A 40 -7.48 -3.93 9.17
C ARG A 40 -6.43 -3.17 9.95
N VAL A 41 -6.83 -2.41 10.98
CA VAL A 41 -5.88 -1.73 11.88
C VAL A 41 -4.91 -2.74 12.51
N PHE A 42 -5.41 -3.88 12.98
CA PHE A 42 -4.55 -4.97 13.49
C PHE A 42 -3.61 -5.58 12.46
N ILE A 43 -4.02 -5.65 11.19
CA ILE A 43 -3.16 -6.17 10.11
C ILE A 43 -2.05 -5.17 9.81
N ILE A 44 -2.39 -3.88 9.65
CA ILE A 44 -1.43 -2.81 9.34
C ILE A 44 -0.36 -2.69 10.43
N GLU A 45 -0.72 -2.85 11.70
CA GLU A 45 0.21 -2.85 12.83
C GLU A 45 1.36 -3.85 12.64
N LYS A 46 1.05 -5.04 12.11
CA LYS A 46 2.03 -6.10 11.84
C LYS A 46 2.68 -5.99 10.47
N PHE A 47 1.98 -5.40 9.51
CA PHE A 47 2.38 -5.33 8.10
C PHE A 47 2.16 -3.91 7.57
N PRO A 48 3.14 -3.00 7.72
CA PRO A 48 2.99 -1.58 7.37
C PRO A 48 2.58 -1.32 5.91
N TYR A 49 2.90 -2.24 4.99
CA TYR A 49 2.60 -2.17 3.56
C TYR A 49 1.41 -3.05 3.12
N SER A 50 0.62 -3.60 4.05
CA SER A 50 -0.53 -4.45 3.71
C SER A 50 -1.72 -3.69 3.13
N GLU A 51 -1.68 -2.35 3.17
CA GLU A 51 -2.77 -1.48 2.77
C GLU A 51 -2.25 -0.28 1.98
N ILE A 52 -3.09 0.22 1.09
CA ILE A 52 -2.79 1.43 0.30
C ILE A 52 -2.88 2.63 1.24
N GLN A 53 -1.76 3.31 1.47
CA GLN A 53 -1.66 4.50 2.33
C GLN A 53 -2.02 5.79 1.58
N ASP A 54 -3.20 5.81 0.94
CA ASP A 54 -3.68 6.97 0.18
C ASP A 54 -5.21 7.13 0.32
N ASN A 55 -5.71 8.34 0.10
CA ASN A 55 -7.14 8.65 0.09
C ASN A 55 -7.74 8.34 -1.29
N THR A 56 -8.05 7.06 -1.52
CA THR A 56 -8.53 6.59 -2.83
C THR A 56 -9.91 7.12 -3.26
N ILE A 57 -10.60 7.85 -2.37
CA ILE A 57 -11.90 8.51 -2.67
C ILE A 57 -11.77 10.03 -2.77
N SER A 58 -10.56 10.58 -2.66
CA SER A 58 -10.33 12.01 -2.83
C SER A 58 -10.59 12.43 -4.28
N GLU A 59 -11.15 13.62 -4.48
CA GLU A 59 -11.21 14.27 -5.80
C GLU A 59 -9.82 14.55 -6.38
N LYS A 60 -8.79 14.64 -5.53
CA LYS A 60 -7.40 14.92 -5.91
C LYS A 60 -6.60 13.66 -6.21
N ILE A 61 -7.21 12.47 -6.12
CA ILE A 61 -6.52 11.22 -6.44
C ILE A 61 -6.03 11.28 -7.89
N VAL A 62 -4.79 10.84 -8.12
CA VAL A 62 -4.26 10.64 -9.47
C VAL A 62 -4.35 9.15 -9.77
N PRO A 63 -5.31 8.68 -10.58
CA PRO A 63 -5.55 7.23 -10.77
C PRO A 63 -4.32 6.47 -11.31
N ILE A 64 -3.43 7.16 -12.02
CA ILE A 64 -2.19 6.60 -12.56
C ILE A 64 -1.25 6.12 -11.45
N ASP A 65 -1.32 6.67 -10.24
CA ASP A 65 -0.47 6.25 -9.12
C ASP A 65 -0.88 4.87 -8.58
N MET A 66 -2.18 4.53 -8.63
CA MET A 66 -2.63 3.17 -8.31
C MET A 66 -2.15 2.16 -9.36
N LEU A 67 -2.08 2.56 -10.63
CA LEU A 67 -1.50 1.74 -11.69
C LEU A 67 0.01 1.55 -11.47
N ARG A 68 0.75 2.61 -11.11
CA ARG A 68 2.18 2.53 -10.77
C ARG A 68 2.43 1.57 -9.62
N LEU A 69 1.64 1.68 -8.55
CA LEU A 69 1.68 0.77 -7.41
C LEU A 69 1.45 -0.68 -7.85
N LYS A 70 0.42 -0.93 -8.67
CA LYS A 70 0.17 -2.29 -9.16
C LYS A 70 1.35 -2.82 -9.99
N LEU A 71 1.91 -1.99 -10.87
CA LEU A 71 3.01 -2.38 -11.76
C LEU A 71 4.33 -2.62 -11.01
N SER A 72 4.57 -1.98 -9.86
CA SER A 72 5.78 -2.25 -9.07
C SER A 72 5.82 -3.69 -8.54
N PHE A 73 4.67 -4.32 -8.28
CA PHE A 73 4.60 -5.75 -7.94
C PHE A 73 4.98 -6.68 -9.11
N PHE A 74 4.88 -6.20 -10.35
CA PHE A 74 5.21 -6.96 -11.56
C PHE A 74 6.62 -6.69 -12.08
N GLY A 75 7.49 -6.06 -11.28
CA GLY A 75 8.89 -5.81 -11.65
C GLY A 75 9.10 -4.56 -12.50
N ALA A 76 8.14 -3.62 -12.54
CA ALA A 76 8.37 -2.29 -13.09
C ALA A 76 9.20 -1.45 -12.11
N LEU A 77 10.37 -0.97 -12.56
CA LEU A 77 11.35 -0.28 -11.72
C LEU A 77 11.51 1.20 -12.05
N LYS A 78 11.39 1.56 -13.33
CA LYS A 78 11.41 2.96 -13.76
C LYS A 78 10.05 3.35 -14.31
N PHE A 79 9.59 4.50 -13.86
CA PHE A 79 8.31 5.10 -14.20
C PHE A 79 8.58 6.48 -14.81
N ASP A 80 8.29 6.62 -16.09
CA ASP A 80 8.43 7.87 -16.84
C ASP A 80 7.02 8.34 -17.23
N PRO A 81 6.39 9.21 -16.41
CA PRO A 81 5.06 9.72 -16.67
C PRO A 81 5.09 10.64 -17.88
N ARG A 82 4.22 10.36 -18.85
CA ARG A 82 4.11 11.14 -20.08
C ARG A 82 2.86 11.99 -20.11
N SER A 83 1.85 11.60 -19.34
CA SER A 83 0.66 12.40 -19.01
C SER A 83 -0.02 11.81 -17.76
N ASP A 84 -1.18 12.38 -17.39
CA ASP A 84 -2.11 11.86 -16.39
C ASP A 84 -2.71 10.48 -16.74
N LYS A 85 -2.62 10.08 -18.02
CA LYS A 85 -3.20 8.82 -18.54
C LYS A 85 -2.16 7.89 -19.17
N TRP A 86 -0.95 8.36 -19.43
CA TRP A 86 0.08 7.60 -20.14
C TRP A 86 1.37 7.55 -19.34
N LEU A 87 1.84 6.32 -19.11
CA LEU A 87 2.99 6.02 -18.29
C LEU A 87 3.89 5.04 -19.05
N ARG A 88 5.13 5.44 -19.30
CA ARG A 88 6.15 4.52 -19.79
C ARG A 88 6.79 3.84 -18.60
N ILE A 89 6.97 2.53 -18.70
CA ILE A 89 7.65 1.73 -17.68
C ILE A 89 8.83 0.99 -18.27
N CYS A 90 9.82 0.71 -17.42
CA CYS A 90 10.87 -0.27 -17.70
C CYS A 90 10.75 -1.40 -16.68
N MET A 91 10.58 -2.63 -17.16
CA MET A 91 10.52 -3.82 -16.32
C MET A 91 11.90 -4.51 -16.26
N PHE A 92 12.22 -5.12 -15.12
CA PHE A 92 13.40 -5.97 -14.93
C PHE A 92 14.74 -5.30 -15.30
N GLN A 93 14.86 -3.99 -15.06
CA GLN A 93 16.12 -3.29 -15.31
C GLN A 93 17.22 -3.82 -14.40
N GLY A 94 18.35 -4.22 -15.00
CA GLY A 94 19.47 -4.81 -14.25
C GLY A 94 19.27 -6.29 -13.89
N ALA A 95 18.16 -6.91 -14.32
CA ALA A 95 17.97 -8.34 -14.12
C ALA A 95 19.02 -9.14 -14.91
N PRO A 96 19.56 -10.21 -14.32
CA PRO A 96 20.48 -11.09 -15.02
C PRO A 96 19.78 -11.79 -16.18
N LEU A 97 20.54 -12.00 -17.25
CA LEU A 97 20.09 -12.82 -18.38
C LEU A 97 19.94 -14.28 -17.93
N ALA A 98 19.14 -15.06 -18.67
CA ALA A 98 18.85 -16.46 -18.35
C ALA A 98 20.12 -17.30 -18.10
N ASN A 99 21.19 -17.02 -18.86
CA ASN A 99 22.46 -17.74 -18.76
C ASN A 99 23.25 -17.40 -17.47
N ASN A 100 22.93 -16.28 -16.82
CA ASN A 100 23.59 -15.77 -15.62
C ASN A 100 22.78 -16.04 -14.34
N LEU A 101 21.71 -16.84 -14.43
CA LEU A 101 20.84 -17.16 -13.29
C LEU A 101 21.50 -18.04 -12.22
N LYS A 102 22.66 -18.65 -12.51
CA LYS A 102 23.38 -19.51 -11.54
C LYS A 102 23.91 -18.74 -10.34
N ASP A 103 24.28 -17.46 -10.54
CA ASP A 103 24.79 -16.56 -9.51
C ASP A 103 23.80 -15.40 -9.29
N LEU A 104 22.53 -15.74 -9.10
CA LEU A 104 21.44 -14.77 -8.94
C LEU A 104 21.57 -14.04 -7.59
N ASP A 105 21.87 -12.74 -7.64
CA ASP A 105 21.66 -11.86 -6.50
C ASP A 105 20.21 -11.37 -6.50
N GLU A 106 19.37 -11.89 -5.60
CA GLU A 106 17.96 -11.51 -5.46
C GLU A 106 17.75 -10.00 -5.21
N GLN A 107 18.78 -9.29 -4.76
CA GLN A 107 18.74 -7.83 -4.56
C GLN A 107 19.11 -7.03 -5.82
N TRP A 108 19.23 -7.68 -6.99
CA TRP A 108 19.51 -6.99 -8.27
C TRP A 108 18.56 -5.81 -8.54
N VAL A 109 17.32 -5.91 -8.06
CA VAL A 109 16.28 -4.88 -8.15
C VAL A 109 16.65 -3.57 -7.44
N TYR A 110 17.40 -3.67 -6.34
CA TYR A 110 17.73 -2.55 -5.44
C TYR A 110 19.15 -2.06 -5.59
N LYS A 111 19.94 -2.67 -6.49
CA LYS A 111 21.30 -2.19 -6.79
C LYS A 111 21.23 -0.83 -7.45
N THR A 112 21.45 0.20 -6.64
CA THR A 112 21.76 1.54 -7.14
C THR A 112 23.21 1.49 -7.60
N TYR A 113 23.44 1.57 -8.90
CA TYR A 113 24.77 1.85 -9.40
C TYR A 113 25.14 3.24 -8.87
N SER A 114 26.07 3.31 -7.93
CA SER A 114 26.72 4.56 -7.55
C SER A 114 27.31 5.16 -8.83
N GLU A 115 26.83 6.35 -9.19
CA GLU A 115 27.29 7.09 -10.37
C GLU A 115 28.83 7.16 -10.38
N LEU A 116 29.41 6.79 -11.54
CA LEU A 116 30.78 7.13 -11.92
C LEU A 116 30.82 8.57 -12.43
#